data_AF-A0A6G3CC17-F1
#
_entry.id   AF-A0A6G3CC17-F1
#
_cell.length_a   1.000
_cell.length_b   1.000
_cell.length_c   1.000
_cell.angle_alpha   90.00
_cell.angle_beta   90.00
_cell.angle_gamma   90.00
#
_symmetry.space_group_name_H-M   'P 1'
#
loop_
_entity.id
_entity.type
_entity.pdbx_description
1 polymer ?
#
loop_
_entity_poly.entity_id
_entity_poly.type
_entity_poly.pdbx_seq_one_letter_code
_entity_poly.pdbx_strand_id
1 'polypeptide(L)'
;MVLPVHRTVPWGTVGAAGAAGLLLAALTRTGATAEGLSLYLLRAAILAFAVGLAFLLDDPARHTTAAVPTPRPVRVALRVALAVPAAAAWWTVALLLVPPGARPPVGDITLEAGAAFVLAMTGAAAAVRFSEVTRPGLPAAVGLLATAVLAMLFWPGRWALFVTVEDERWAAAHDRWGMVLAGAVILGAVCAMEPVRRRIRL
;
A
#
# COMPACT_ATOMS: atom_id res chain seq x y z
N MET A 1 13.85 -12.33 17.67
CA MET A 1 13.35 -11.03 17.15
C MET A 1 12.10 -11.17 16.27
N VAL A 2 11.94 -12.23 15.47
CA VAL A 2 10.79 -12.39 14.55
C VAL A 2 9.45 -12.64 15.25
N LEU A 3 9.41 -13.54 16.25
CA LEU A 3 8.20 -13.87 17.02
C LEU A 3 7.56 -12.67 17.76
N PRO A 4 8.32 -11.81 18.46
CA PRO A 4 7.78 -10.58 19.05
C PRO A 4 7.17 -9.64 18.00
N VAL A 5 7.86 -9.44 16.87
CA VAL A 5 7.39 -8.56 15.78
C VAL A 5 6.07 -9.07 15.21
N HIS A 6 5.97 -10.38 14.94
CA HIS A 6 4.74 -11.00 14.44
C HIS A 6 3.55 -10.76 15.37
N ARG A 7 3.74 -10.81 16.70
CA ARG A 7 2.65 -10.59 17.66
C ARG A 7 2.22 -9.12 17.78
N THR A 8 3.09 -8.18 17.43
CA THR A 8 2.77 -6.74 17.45
C THR A 8 2.10 -6.23 16.18
N VAL A 9 2.05 -7.04 15.12
CA VAL A 9 1.38 -6.68 13.88
C VAL A 9 -0.13 -6.83 14.07
N PRO A 10 -0.95 -5.82 13.69
CA PRO A 10 -2.40 -5.91 13.78
C PRO A 10 -2.96 -6.80 12.65
N TRP A 11 -2.70 -8.11 12.72
CA TRP A 11 -3.15 -9.07 11.71
C TRP A 11 -4.68 -9.08 11.52
N GLY A 12 -5.45 -8.69 12.54
CA GLY A 12 -6.90 -8.54 12.42
C GLY A 12 -7.30 -7.46 11.42
N THR A 13 -6.67 -6.29 11.44
CA THR A 13 -6.99 -5.20 10.50
C THR A 13 -6.48 -5.51 9.09
N VAL A 14 -5.27 -6.04 8.98
CA VAL A 14 -4.69 -6.47 7.69
C VAL A 14 -5.51 -7.61 7.09
N GLY A 15 -5.92 -8.58 7.91
CA GLY A 15 -6.75 -9.71 7.49
C GLY A 15 -8.15 -9.29 7.07
N ALA A 16 -8.81 -8.39 7.81
CA ALA A 16 -10.13 -7.87 7.45
C ALA A 16 -10.08 -7.05 6.14
N ALA A 17 -9.08 -6.19 5.98
CA ALA A 17 -8.84 -5.44 4.76
C ALA A 17 -8.53 -6.37 3.57
N GLY A 18 -7.72 -7.39 3.79
CA GLY A 18 -7.43 -8.43 2.79
C GLY A 18 -8.66 -9.24 2.41
N ALA A 19 -9.50 -9.63 3.37
CA ALA A 19 -10.75 -10.32 3.09
C ALA A 19 -11.70 -9.45 2.27
N ALA A 20 -11.85 -8.17 2.64
CA ALA A 20 -12.65 -7.21 1.87
C ALA A 20 -12.14 -7.07 0.42
N GLY A 21 -10.82 -6.95 0.22
CA GLY A 21 -10.24 -6.89 -1.12
C GLY A 21 -10.42 -8.19 -1.92
N LEU A 22 -10.31 -9.37 -1.29
CA LEU A 22 -10.59 -10.64 -1.97
C LEU A 22 -12.06 -10.80 -2.32
N LEU A 23 -12.99 -10.32 -1.47
CA LEU A 23 -14.41 -10.30 -1.79
C LEU A 23 -14.67 -9.44 -3.03
N LEU A 24 -14.06 -8.26 -3.11
CA LEU A 24 -14.14 -7.40 -4.30
C LEU A 24 -13.57 -8.09 -5.56
N ALA A 25 -12.44 -8.78 -5.44
CA ALA A 25 -11.87 -9.55 -6.54
C ALA A 25 -12.78 -10.74 -6.94
N ALA A 26 -13.42 -11.42 -5.98
CA ALA A 26 -14.31 -12.54 -6.22
C ALA A 26 -15.61 -12.14 -6.95
N LEU A 27 -16.05 -10.88 -6.80
CA LEU A 27 -17.20 -10.34 -7.55
C LEU A 27 -16.97 -10.35 -9.07
N THR A 28 -15.72 -10.44 -9.53
CA THR A 28 -15.42 -10.62 -10.96
C THR A 28 -15.94 -11.95 -11.53
N ARG A 29 -16.39 -12.88 -10.68
CA ARG A 29 -16.90 -14.19 -11.09
C ARG A 29 -18.42 -14.24 -11.20
N THR A 30 -19.16 -13.22 -10.76
CA THR A 30 -20.63 -13.28 -10.62
C THR A 30 -21.42 -12.92 -11.89
N GLY A 31 -20.82 -12.97 -13.08
CA GLY A 31 -21.54 -12.91 -14.38
C GLY A 31 -21.30 -11.64 -15.23
N ALA A 32 -22.22 -11.37 -16.16
CA ALA A 32 -22.06 -10.49 -17.34
C ALA A 32 -21.68 -9.01 -17.08
N THR A 33 -21.79 -8.52 -15.84
CA THR A 33 -21.31 -7.19 -15.44
C THR A 33 -19.83 -7.16 -15.07
N ALA A 34 -19.19 -8.32 -14.91
CA ALA A 34 -17.84 -8.44 -14.38
C ALA A 34 -16.74 -8.18 -15.41
N GLU A 35 -16.98 -8.34 -16.71
CA GLU A 35 -15.94 -8.18 -17.72
C GLU A 35 -15.51 -6.70 -17.82
N GLY A 36 -16.47 -5.78 -17.94
CA GLY A 36 -16.22 -4.34 -17.96
C GLY A 36 -15.87 -3.71 -16.61
N LEU A 37 -16.20 -4.37 -15.49
CA LEU A 37 -15.91 -3.87 -14.13
C LEU A 37 -14.68 -4.52 -13.48
N SER A 38 -14.10 -5.56 -14.09
CA SER A 38 -12.98 -6.33 -13.58
C SER A 38 -11.80 -5.45 -13.14
N LEU A 39 -11.41 -4.50 -14.00
CA LEU A 39 -10.34 -3.55 -13.75
C LEU A 39 -10.64 -2.66 -12.52
N TYR A 40 -11.86 -2.12 -12.43
CA TYR A 40 -12.24 -1.24 -11.32
C TYR A 40 -12.35 -2.00 -10.00
N LEU A 41 -12.88 -3.23 -10.02
CA LEU A 41 -12.95 -4.12 -8.86
C LEU A 41 -11.56 -4.50 -8.37
N LEU A 42 -10.61 -4.74 -9.29
CA LEU A 42 -9.24 -5.07 -8.95
C LEU A 42 -8.48 -3.85 -8.37
N ARG A 43 -8.68 -2.66 -8.93
CA ARG A 43 -8.19 -1.39 -8.35
C ARG A 43 -8.78 -1.12 -6.96
N ALA A 44 -10.07 -1.39 -6.77
CA ALA A 44 -10.72 -1.28 -5.46
C ALA A 44 -10.16 -2.30 -4.45
N ALA A 45 -9.90 -3.53 -4.88
CA ALA A 45 -9.26 -4.56 -4.05
C ALA A 45 -7.84 -4.13 -3.63
N ILE A 46 -7.05 -3.58 -4.55
CA ILE A 46 -5.73 -3.00 -4.26
C ILE A 46 -5.83 -1.93 -3.17
N LEU A 47 -6.74 -0.97 -3.33
CA LEU A 47 -6.91 0.12 -2.36
C LEU A 47 -7.36 -0.40 -1.00
N ALA A 48 -8.29 -1.35 -0.96
CA ALA A 48 -8.76 -1.97 0.28
C ALA A 48 -7.60 -2.61 1.05
N PHE A 49 -6.75 -3.40 0.37
CA PHE A 49 -5.60 -4.01 1.00
C PHE A 49 -4.51 -2.99 1.39
N ALA A 50 -4.26 -1.99 0.55
CA ALA A 50 -3.31 -0.91 0.83
C ALA A 50 -3.69 -0.12 2.10
N VAL A 51 -4.98 0.11 2.34
CA VAL A 51 -5.48 0.69 3.60
C VAL A 51 -5.11 -0.20 4.78
N GLY A 52 -5.29 -1.52 4.68
CA GLY A 52 -4.85 -2.46 5.71
C GLY A 52 -3.35 -2.38 6.01
N LEU A 53 -2.52 -2.25 4.96
CA LEU A 53 -1.07 -2.09 5.08
C LEU A 53 -0.65 -0.78 5.76
N ALA A 54 -1.44 0.30 5.66
CA ALA A 54 -1.16 1.55 6.36
C ALA A 54 -1.15 1.38 7.89
N PHE A 55 -1.95 0.43 8.41
CA PHE A 55 -2.00 0.10 9.83
C PHE A 55 -0.86 -0.82 10.29
N LEU A 56 0.01 -1.31 9.39
CA LEU A 56 1.12 -2.19 9.75
C LEU A 56 2.09 -1.56 10.76
N LEU A 57 2.17 -0.22 10.77
CA LEU A 57 3.01 0.55 11.68
C LEU A 57 2.30 1.00 12.96
N ASP A 58 0.99 0.76 13.10
CA ASP A 58 0.27 1.00 14.35
C ASP A 58 0.76 -0.01 15.40
N ASP A 59 1.57 0.49 16.34
CA ASP A 59 2.05 -0.29 17.47
C ASP A 59 1.30 0.15 18.74
N PRO A 60 0.29 -0.62 19.21
CA PRO A 60 -0.42 -0.27 20.43
C PRO A 60 0.45 -0.36 21.69
N ALA A 61 1.65 -0.98 21.63
CA ALA A 61 2.58 -1.14 22.75
C ALA A 61 3.76 -0.14 22.73
N ARG A 62 3.65 0.95 21.96
CA ARG A 62 4.71 1.96 21.84
C ARG A 62 5.09 2.61 23.17
N HIS A 63 4.15 2.67 24.13
CA HIS A 63 4.35 3.26 25.44
C HIS A 63 5.23 2.42 26.39
N THR A 64 5.34 1.11 26.16
CA THR A 64 6.13 0.19 27.01
C THR A 64 7.47 -0.22 26.39
N THR A 65 7.65 -0.04 25.08
CA THR A 65 8.85 -0.47 24.33
C THR A 65 9.86 0.66 24.04
N ALA A 66 9.58 1.90 24.48
CA ALA A 66 10.47 3.05 24.31
C ALA A 66 11.87 2.86 24.93
N ALA A 67 12.01 1.94 25.89
CA ALA A 67 13.27 1.62 26.54
C ALA A 67 14.16 0.61 25.77
N VAL A 68 13.69 0.04 24.64
CA VAL A 68 14.45 -1.00 23.91
C VAL A 68 15.49 -0.34 22.99
N PRO A 69 16.79 -0.70 23.07
CA PRO A 69 17.87 -0.08 22.32
C PRO A 69 17.93 -0.52 20.84
N THR A 70 16.80 -0.91 20.25
CA THR A 70 16.77 -1.24 18.82
C THR A 70 16.57 0.03 18.00
N PRO A 71 17.38 0.26 16.96
CA PRO A 71 17.20 1.40 16.08
C PRO A 71 15.87 1.27 15.33
N ARG A 72 15.20 2.41 15.15
CA ARG A 72 13.89 2.50 14.48
C ARG A 72 13.85 1.90 13.06
N PRO A 73 14.88 2.05 12.19
CA PRO A 73 14.84 1.46 10.85
C PRO A 73 14.77 -0.07 10.85
N VAL A 74 15.39 -0.73 11.83
CA VAL A 74 15.42 -2.21 11.90
C VAL A 74 14.03 -2.77 12.21
N ARG A 75 13.26 -2.11 13.09
CA ARG A 75 11.88 -2.52 13.40
C ARG A 75 10.93 -2.36 12.22
N VAL A 76 11.06 -1.24 11.49
CA VAL A 76 10.26 -0.98 10.28
C VAL A 76 10.64 -1.99 9.18
N ALA A 77 11.92 -2.19 8.92
CA ALA A 77 12.40 -3.14 7.93
C ALA A 77 11.92 -4.57 8.21
N LEU A 78 11.96 -5.02 9.48
CA LEU A 78 11.46 -6.34 9.87
C LEU A 78 9.95 -6.50 9.66
N ARG A 79 9.15 -5.47 10.00
CA ARG A 79 7.69 -5.49 9.77
C ARG A 79 7.34 -5.51 8.29
N VAL A 80 8.03 -4.70 7.50
CA VAL A 80 7.85 -4.66 6.04
C VAL A 80 8.26 -6.00 5.43
N ALA A 81 9.43 -6.54 5.81
CA ALA A 81 9.92 -7.83 5.30
C ALA A 81 8.95 -8.99 5.60
N LEU A 82 8.23 -8.95 6.72
CA LEU A 82 7.21 -9.94 7.06
C LEU A 82 5.90 -9.75 6.28
N ALA A 83 5.53 -8.50 5.96
CA ALA A 83 4.32 -8.19 5.23
C ALA A 83 4.45 -8.46 3.71
N VAL A 84 5.64 -8.31 3.13
CA VAL A 84 5.90 -8.55 1.70
C VAL A 84 5.42 -9.93 1.21
N PRO A 85 5.79 -11.07 1.83
CA PRO A 85 5.34 -12.39 1.36
C PRO A 85 3.82 -12.57 1.53
N ALA A 86 3.23 -12.02 2.60
CA ALA A 86 1.78 -12.07 2.81
C ALA A 86 1.04 -11.25 1.73
N ALA A 87 1.54 -10.06 1.39
CA ALA A 87 1.00 -9.23 0.31
C ALA A 87 1.13 -9.91 -1.05
N ALA A 88 2.26 -10.55 -1.34
CA ALA A 88 2.47 -11.29 -2.58
C ALA A 88 1.53 -12.49 -2.71
N ALA A 89 1.35 -13.27 -1.64
CA ALA A 89 0.40 -14.38 -1.60
C ALA A 89 -1.04 -13.89 -1.80
N TRP A 90 -1.44 -12.83 -1.08
CA TRP A 90 -2.76 -12.21 -1.21
C TRP A 90 -3.02 -11.74 -2.64
N TRP A 91 -2.05 -11.04 -3.24
CA TRP A 91 -2.15 -10.54 -4.61
C TRP A 91 -2.27 -11.68 -5.64
N THR A 92 -1.52 -12.76 -5.44
CA THR A 92 -1.60 -13.95 -6.30
C THR A 92 -3.01 -14.55 -6.24
N VAL A 93 -3.62 -14.65 -5.06
CA VAL A 93 -5.01 -15.11 -4.92
C VAL A 93 -5.97 -14.16 -5.62
N ALA A 94 -5.81 -12.84 -5.46
CA ALA A 94 -6.65 -11.85 -6.13
C ALA A 94 -6.61 -12.00 -7.66
N LEU A 95 -5.43 -12.19 -8.25
CA LEU A 95 -5.28 -12.44 -9.69
C LEU A 95 -5.93 -13.76 -10.14
N LEU A 96 -5.83 -14.82 -9.33
CA LEU A 96 -6.42 -16.12 -9.62
C LEU A 96 -7.95 -16.12 -9.52
N LEU A 97 -8.53 -15.19 -8.75
CA LEU A 97 -9.99 -15.00 -8.69
C LEU A 97 -10.55 -14.40 -9.97
N VAL A 98 -9.76 -13.60 -10.71
CA VAL A 98 -10.17 -12.98 -11.97
C VAL A 98 -10.18 -14.02 -13.11
N PRO A 99 -11.31 -14.19 -13.83
CA PRO A 99 -11.41 -15.09 -14.97
C PRO A 99 -10.40 -14.76 -16.08
N PRO A 100 -9.85 -15.77 -16.80
CA PRO A 100 -8.84 -15.53 -17.84
C PRO A 100 -9.28 -14.60 -18.97
N GLY A 101 -10.56 -14.65 -19.37
CA GLY A 101 -11.10 -13.82 -20.47
C GLY A 101 -11.24 -12.34 -20.12
N ALA A 102 -11.38 -12.02 -18.83
CA ALA A 102 -11.54 -10.66 -18.32
C ALA A 102 -10.28 -10.14 -17.60
N ARG A 103 -9.14 -10.84 -17.76
CA ARG A 103 -7.93 -10.52 -17.01
C ARG A 103 -7.17 -9.37 -17.69
N PRO A 104 -7.02 -8.21 -17.03
CA PRO A 104 -6.21 -7.12 -17.58
C PRO A 104 -4.72 -7.51 -17.63
N PRO A 105 -3.89 -6.74 -18.36
CA PRO A 105 -2.44 -6.94 -18.40
C PRO A 105 -1.86 -7.01 -16.98
N VAL A 106 -1.36 -8.19 -16.59
CA VAL A 106 -1.01 -8.48 -15.20
C VAL A 106 0.16 -7.63 -14.72
N GLY A 107 1.18 -7.40 -15.57
CA GLY A 107 2.36 -6.61 -15.22
C GLY A 107 2.00 -5.17 -14.84
N ASP A 108 1.20 -4.53 -15.67
CA ASP A 108 0.72 -3.16 -15.49
C ASP A 108 -0.08 -3.01 -14.19
N ILE A 109 -0.98 -3.95 -13.92
CA ILE A 109 -1.78 -3.92 -12.70
C ILE A 109 -0.98 -4.31 -11.44
N THR A 110 0.04 -5.16 -11.57
CA THR A 110 0.98 -5.41 -10.46
C THR A 110 1.78 -4.16 -10.11
N LEU A 111 2.08 -3.29 -11.08
CA LEU A 111 2.75 -2.01 -10.87
C LEU A 111 1.85 -1.06 -10.09
N GLU A 112 0.57 -0.93 -10.46
CA GLU A 112 -0.41 -0.14 -9.70
C GLU A 112 -0.53 -0.66 -8.25
N ALA A 113 -0.63 -1.98 -8.07
CA ALA A 113 -0.71 -2.63 -6.76
C ALA A 113 0.54 -2.32 -5.91
N GLY A 114 1.73 -2.52 -6.48
CA GLY A 114 2.99 -2.25 -5.83
C GLY A 114 3.12 -0.78 -5.41
N ALA A 115 2.78 0.15 -6.30
CA ALA A 115 2.80 1.58 -6.01
C ALA A 115 1.86 1.96 -4.87
N ALA A 116 0.62 1.46 -4.87
CA ALA A 116 -0.34 1.71 -3.79
C ALA A 116 0.14 1.16 -2.44
N PHE A 117 0.71 -0.05 -2.42
CA PHE A 117 1.23 -0.66 -1.20
C PHE A 117 2.42 0.12 -0.65
N VAL A 118 3.36 0.52 -1.51
CA VAL A 118 4.53 1.31 -1.10
C VAL A 118 4.10 2.70 -0.63
N LEU A 119 3.16 3.37 -1.30
CA LEU A 119 2.61 4.65 -0.86
C LEU A 119 1.96 4.55 0.52
N ALA A 120 1.16 3.51 0.78
CA ALA A 120 0.53 3.30 2.08
C ALA A 120 1.58 3.15 3.19
N MET A 121 2.61 2.33 2.96
CA MET A 121 3.69 2.12 3.92
C MET A 121 4.56 3.36 4.12
N THR A 122 4.90 4.07 3.04
CA THR A 122 5.67 5.31 3.08
C THR A 122 4.90 6.43 3.78
N GLY A 123 3.60 6.56 3.51
CA GLY A 123 2.73 7.52 4.19
C GLY A 123 2.65 7.27 5.70
N ALA A 124 2.50 6.00 6.10
CA ALA A 124 2.57 5.62 7.50
C ALA A 124 3.95 5.94 8.11
N ALA A 125 5.05 5.63 7.42
CA ALA A 125 6.40 5.94 7.90
C ALA A 125 6.65 7.46 8.03
N ALA A 126 6.14 8.25 7.10
CA ALA A 126 6.20 9.71 7.12
C ALA A 126 5.39 10.29 8.28
N ALA A 127 4.18 9.79 8.54
CA ALA A 127 3.36 10.21 9.68
C ALA A 127 4.09 9.98 11.02
N VAL A 128 4.77 8.84 11.19
CA VAL A 128 5.58 8.60 12.41
C VAL A 128 6.80 9.51 12.48
N ARG A 129 7.34 9.98 11.35
CA ARG A 129 8.55 10.84 11.33
C ARG A 129 8.22 12.30 11.59
N PHE A 130 7.15 12.79 10.99
CA PHE A 130 6.80 14.20 10.99
C PHE A 130 5.71 14.54 12.02
N SER A 131 5.16 13.55 12.72
CA SER A 131 4.12 13.78 13.71
C SER A 131 4.34 12.94 14.97
N GLU A 132 4.00 13.52 16.13
CA GLU A 132 3.95 12.83 17.43
C GLU A 132 2.70 11.94 17.58
N VAL A 133 2.06 11.59 16.46
CA VAL A 133 0.78 10.88 16.44
C VAL A 133 1.01 9.44 16.90
N THR A 134 0.25 9.05 17.93
CA THR A 134 0.29 7.72 18.55
C THR A 134 -0.25 6.60 17.65
N ARG A 135 -1.01 6.94 16.60
CA ARG A 135 -1.63 6.01 15.63
C ARG A 135 -1.42 6.49 14.18
N PRO A 136 -0.26 6.20 13.56
CA PRO A 136 0.04 6.62 12.19
C PRO A 136 -0.86 6.02 11.10
N GLY A 137 -1.56 4.91 11.36
CA GLY A 137 -2.33 4.18 10.36
C GLY A 137 -3.54 4.95 9.82
N LEU A 138 -4.29 5.62 10.69
CA LEU A 138 -5.50 6.36 10.27
C LEU A 138 -5.18 7.57 9.37
N PRO A 139 -4.23 8.47 9.72
CA PRO A 139 -3.85 9.57 8.83
C PRO A 139 -3.30 9.09 7.48
N ALA A 140 -2.52 8.01 7.48
CA ALA A 140 -1.96 7.44 6.25
C ALA A 140 -3.03 6.82 5.35
N ALA A 141 -3.97 6.06 5.92
CA ALA A 141 -5.11 5.50 5.20
C ALA A 141 -6.01 6.59 4.61
N VAL A 142 -6.35 7.61 5.40
CA VAL A 142 -7.16 8.75 4.95
C VAL A 142 -6.44 9.52 3.85
N GLY A 143 -5.14 9.80 4.02
CA GLY A 143 -4.33 10.47 3.00
C GLY A 143 -4.28 9.69 1.68
N LEU A 144 -4.09 8.37 1.74
CA LEU A 144 -4.10 7.51 0.57
C LEU A 144 -5.46 7.52 -0.15
N LEU A 145 -6.55 7.37 0.59
CA LEU A 145 -7.90 7.38 0.01
C LEU A 145 -8.25 8.76 -0.57
N ALA A 146 -7.95 9.83 0.16
CA ALA A 146 -8.19 11.19 -0.31
C ALA A 146 -7.37 11.50 -1.56
N THR A 147 -6.10 11.11 -1.62
CA THR A 147 -5.26 11.31 -2.81
C THR A 147 -5.74 10.48 -3.99
N ALA A 148 -6.17 9.23 -3.78
CA ALA A 148 -6.76 8.41 -4.83
C ALA A 148 -8.04 9.03 -5.40
N VAL A 149 -8.95 9.52 -4.53
CA VAL A 149 -10.19 10.20 -4.95
C VAL A 149 -9.89 11.51 -5.66
N LEU A 150 -8.97 12.33 -5.14
CA LEU A 150 -8.58 13.59 -5.77
C LEU A 150 -7.89 13.36 -7.12
N ALA A 151 -7.06 12.32 -7.23
CA ALA A 151 -6.45 11.93 -8.50
C ALA A 151 -7.49 11.38 -9.49
N MET A 152 -8.58 10.78 -9.02
CA MET A 152 -9.67 10.37 -9.92
C MET A 152 -10.51 11.56 -10.38
N LEU A 153 -10.77 12.53 -9.49
CA LEU A 153 -11.74 13.61 -9.72
C LEU A 153 -11.14 14.85 -10.38
N PHE A 154 -9.91 15.22 -10.02
CA PHE A 154 -9.30 16.50 -10.40
C PHE A 154 -8.09 16.37 -11.32
N TRP A 155 -7.66 15.14 -11.61
CA TRP A 155 -6.43 14.98 -12.35
C TRP A 155 -6.65 15.31 -13.84
N PRO A 156 -5.88 16.25 -14.41
CA PRO A 156 -6.13 16.75 -15.74
C PRO A 156 -5.98 15.62 -16.75
N GLY A 157 -6.92 15.47 -17.68
CA GLY A 157 -7.00 14.33 -18.61
C GLY A 157 -5.73 14.03 -19.42
N ARG A 158 -4.81 14.99 -19.52
CA ARG A 158 -3.47 14.84 -20.12
C ARG A 158 -2.49 13.97 -19.29
N TRP A 159 -2.78 13.75 -18.00
CA TRP A 159 -1.96 12.97 -17.07
C TRP A 159 -2.74 11.78 -16.46
N ALA A 160 -3.83 11.33 -17.08
CA ALA A 160 -4.70 10.29 -16.52
C ALA A 160 -3.91 9.10 -15.98
N LEU A 161 -4.01 8.86 -14.67
CA LEU A 161 -3.43 7.71 -13.97
C LEU A 161 -4.36 6.49 -14.02
N PHE A 162 -5.66 6.74 -14.06
CA PHE A 162 -6.69 5.71 -14.14
C PHE A 162 -7.29 5.72 -15.52
N VAL A 163 -6.86 4.76 -16.32
CA VAL A 163 -7.21 4.63 -17.73
C VAL A 163 -7.80 3.22 -17.96
N THR A 164 -8.71 3.05 -18.92
CA THR A 164 -9.25 1.74 -19.34
C THR A 164 -8.25 1.02 -20.25
N VAL A 165 -8.36 -0.30 -20.37
CA VAL A 165 -7.38 -1.11 -21.12
C VAL A 165 -7.35 -0.74 -22.61
N GLU A 166 -8.48 -0.29 -23.15
CA GLU A 166 -8.67 0.04 -24.58
C GLU A 166 -8.18 1.44 -24.96
N ASP A 167 -7.75 2.26 -24.00
CA ASP A 167 -7.30 3.64 -24.27
C ASP A 167 -5.82 3.66 -24.66
N GLU A 168 -5.48 4.41 -25.71
CA GLU A 168 -4.12 4.59 -26.22
C GLU A 168 -3.14 5.10 -25.16
N ARG A 169 -3.65 5.76 -24.11
CA ARG A 169 -2.84 6.32 -23.02
C ARG A 169 -2.44 5.29 -21.96
N TRP A 170 -2.87 4.04 -22.08
CA TRP A 170 -2.61 2.97 -21.11
C TRP A 170 -1.12 2.84 -20.77
N ALA A 171 -0.24 2.75 -21.77
CA ALA A 171 1.20 2.61 -21.55
C ALA A 171 1.78 3.83 -20.80
N ALA A 172 1.43 5.04 -21.24
CA ALA A 172 1.88 6.28 -20.62
C ALA A 172 1.36 6.46 -19.18
N ALA A 173 0.18 5.92 -18.85
CA ALA A 173 -0.33 5.89 -17.48
C ALA A 173 0.53 4.99 -16.58
N HIS A 174 0.96 3.83 -17.10
CA HIS A 174 1.80 2.90 -16.34
C HIS A 174 3.24 3.40 -16.18
N ASP A 175 3.79 4.13 -17.15
CA ASP A 175 5.06 4.83 -16.96
C ASP A 175 5.01 5.81 -15.78
N ARG A 176 3.89 6.55 -15.64
CA ARG A 176 3.67 7.46 -14.51
C ARG A 176 3.53 6.70 -13.20
N TRP A 177 2.85 5.57 -13.18
CA TRP A 177 2.81 4.69 -12.00
C TRP A 177 4.20 4.20 -11.60
N GLY A 178 5.08 3.93 -12.56
CA GLY A 178 6.48 3.63 -12.32
C GLY A 178 7.22 4.78 -11.64
N MET A 179 6.99 6.03 -12.09
CA MET A 179 7.54 7.23 -11.44
C MET A 179 6.99 7.42 -10.02
N VAL A 180 5.69 7.19 -9.81
CA VAL A 180 5.04 7.25 -8.49
C VAL A 180 5.65 6.23 -7.53
N LEU A 181 5.83 4.99 -8.00
CA LEU A 181 6.49 3.94 -7.23
C LEU A 181 7.92 4.33 -6.86
N ALA A 182 8.72 4.79 -7.83
CA ALA A 182 10.09 5.22 -7.58
C ALA A 182 10.15 6.36 -6.54
N GLY A 183 9.29 7.37 -6.68
CA GLY A 183 9.19 8.46 -5.72
C GLY A 183 8.78 7.99 -4.33
N ALA A 184 7.83 7.07 -4.24
CA ALA A 184 7.36 6.49 -2.97
C ALA A 184 8.45 5.67 -2.27
N VAL A 185 9.27 4.92 -3.02
CA VAL A 185 10.42 4.18 -2.48
C VAL A 185 11.49 5.14 -1.96
N ILE A 186 11.84 6.17 -2.73
CA ILE A 186 12.84 7.18 -2.32
C ILE A 186 12.37 7.89 -1.05
N LEU A 187 11.12 8.36 -1.02
CA LEU A 187 10.56 9.01 0.15
C LEU A 187 10.52 8.06 1.35
N GLY A 188 10.14 6.79 1.15
CA GLY A 188 10.16 5.76 2.18
C GLY A 188 11.55 5.55 2.77
N ALA A 189 12.57 5.46 1.91
CA ALA A 189 13.96 5.35 2.34
C ALA A 189 14.41 6.58 3.14
N VAL A 190 14.13 7.79 2.64
CA VAL A 190 14.43 9.04 3.34
C VAL A 190 13.75 9.08 4.71
N CYS A 191 12.47 8.69 4.79
CA CYS A 191 11.70 8.65 6.03
C CYS A 191 12.26 7.61 7.02
N ALA A 192 12.75 6.48 6.54
CA ALA A 192 13.31 5.40 7.36
C ALA A 192 14.73 5.71 7.90
N MET A 193 15.53 6.53 7.20
CA MET A 193 16.85 6.92 7.70
C MET A 193 16.72 7.84 8.92
N GLU A 194 17.28 7.42 10.05
CA GLU A 194 17.42 8.29 11.23
C GLU A 194 18.26 9.53 10.85
N PRO A 195 17.86 10.74 11.26
CA PRO A 195 18.71 11.91 11.08
C PRO A 195 20.02 11.64 11.83
N VAL A 196 21.13 11.59 11.09
CA VAL A 196 22.48 11.47 11.67
C VAL A 196 22.58 12.56 12.73
N ARG A 197 22.65 12.15 14.01
CA ARG A 197 22.84 13.05 15.15
C ARG A 197 23.93 14.03 14.75
N ARG A 198 23.56 15.30 14.52
CA ARG A 198 24.54 16.40 14.58
C ARG A 198 25.21 16.23 15.92
N ARG A 199 26.49 15.85 15.93
CA ARG A 199 27.33 15.91 17.12
C ARG A 199 27.16 17.34 17.63
N ILE A 200 26.47 17.49 18.76
CA ILE A 200 26.57 18.69 19.57
C ILE A 200 28.06 18.76 19.90
N ARG A 201 28.78 19.66 19.23
CA ARG A 201 30.09 20.09 19.72
C ARG A 201 29.78 20.88 20.98
N LEU A 202 30.19 20.32 22.12
CA LEU A 202 30.39 21.06 23.36
C LEU A 202 31.47 22.13 23.13
#